data_AF-A0AAP6JH49-F1
#
_entry.id   AF-A0AAP6JH49-F1
#
_cell.length_a   1.000
_cell.length_b   1.000
_cell.length_c   1.000
_cell.angle_alpha   90.00
_cell.angle_beta   90.00
_cell.angle_gamma   90.00
#
_symmetry.space_group_name_H-M   'P 1'
#
loop_
_entity.id
_entity.type
_entity.pdbx_description
1 polymer ?
#
loop_
_entity_poly.entity_id
_entity_poly.type
_entity_poly.pdbx_seq_one_letter_code
_entity_poly.pdbx_strand_id
1 'polypeptide(L)'
;NLKNVMCRSLISVDWQGYVYDCDFNQMLDMGLGGRRRHLSELLDEDLSGQAIRVAGHCYGCTAGQGSSCGGALSESDTDASSDDGGLAREA
;
A
#
# COMPACT_ATOMS: atom_id res chain seq x y z
N ASN A 1 -8.82 6.73 1.77
CA ASN A 1 -8.38 5.55 2.56
C ASN A 1 -7.71 4.43 1.76
N LEU A 2 -8.11 4.11 0.52
CA LEU A 2 -7.50 2.98 -0.23
C LEU A 2 -5.97 3.15 -0.47
N LYS A 3 -5.49 4.39 -0.61
CA LYS A 3 -4.05 4.70 -0.77
C LYS A 3 -3.22 4.25 0.45
N ASN A 4 -3.85 4.15 1.62
CA ASN A 4 -3.18 3.87 2.89
C ASN A 4 -3.29 2.39 3.31
N VAL A 5 -3.77 1.52 2.41
CA VAL A 5 -3.79 0.08 2.67
C VAL A 5 -2.36 -0.45 2.72
N MET A 6 -2.03 -1.13 3.81
CA MET A 6 -0.68 -1.61 4.14
C MET A 6 0.00 -2.39 2.99
N CYS A 7 -0.74 -3.26 2.31
CA CYS A 7 -0.21 -4.09 1.21
C CYS A 7 0.35 -3.28 0.02
N ARG A 8 0.11 -1.96 -0.03
CA ARG A 8 0.62 -1.09 -1.09
C ARG A 8 2.05 -0.59 -0.87
N SER A 9 2.51 -0.59 0.38
CA SER A 9 3.79 0.04 0.77
C SER A 9 4.69 -0.87 1.59
N LEU A 10 4.29 -2.12 1.80
CA LEU A 10 5.02 -3.09 2.61
C LEU A 10 5.17 -4.39 1.82
N ILE A 11 6.30 -5.06 2.01
CA ILE A 11 6.51 -6.46 1.64
C ILE A 11 7.02 -7.15 2.88
N SER A 12 6.52 -8.37 3.16
CA SER A 12 7.03 -9.19 4.24
C SER A 12 7.79 -10.39 3.70
N VAL A 13 8.85 -10.78 4.42
CA VAL A 13 9.65 -11.97 4.12
C VAL A 13 9.78 -12.77 5.40
N ASP A 14 9.42 -14.05 5.36
CA ASP A 14 9.59 -14.91 6.53
C ASP A 14 11.04 -15.37 6.72
N TRP A 15 11.31 -16.02 7.86
CA TRP A 15 12.66 -16.49 8.21
C TRP A 15 13.18 -17.60 7.27
N GLN A 16 12.30 -18.23 6.50
CA GLN A 16 12.66 -19.23 5.48
C GLN A 16 12.85 -18.59 4.09
N GLY A 17 12.62 -17.28 3.96
CA GLY A 17 12.78 -16.54 2.72
C GLY A 17 11.56 -16.50 1.81
N TYR A 18 10.37 -16.94 2.24
CA TYR A 18 9.15 -16.78 1.44
C TYR A 18 8.59 -15.37 1.54
N VAL A 19 8.04 -14.89 0.43
CA VAL A 19 7.65 -13.48 0.25
C VAL A 19 6.13 -13.33 0.24
N TYR A 20 5.64 -12.26 0.88
CA TYR A 20 4.23 -11.95 1.08
C TYR A 20 3.97 -10.45 0.80
N ASP A 21 2.77 -10.12 0.31
CA ASP A 21 2.39 -8.72 0.02
C ASP A 21 2.25 -7.84 1.29
N CYS A 22 2.12 -8.44 2.48
CA CYS A 22 2.19 -7.75 3.78
C CYS A 22 2.38 -8.74 4.94
N ASP A 23 2.57 -8.24 6.16
CA ASP A 23 2.69 -9.04 7.38
C ASP A 23 1.40 -9.82 7.73
N PHE A 24 0.21 -9.25 7.50
CA PHE A 24 -1.04 -9.96 7.66
C PHE A 24 -1.21 -11.07 6.64
N ASN A 25 -0.74 -10.85 5.40
CA ASN A 25 -0.70 -11.91 4.39
C ASN A 25 0.25 -13.03 4.83
N GLN A 26 1.40 -12.71 5.45
CA GLN A 26 2.28 -13.71 6.05
C GLN A 26 1.60 -14.49 7.19
N MET A 27 0.89 -13.80 8.09
CA MET A 27 0.16 -14.44 9.19
C MET A 27 -0.92 -15.43 8.71
N LEU A 28 -1.43 -15.23 7.49
CA LEU A 28 -2.45 -16.07 6.86
C LEU A 28 -1.87 -17.02 5.79
N ASP A 29 -0.54 -17.12 5.68
CA ASP A 29 0.17 -17.92 4.66
C ASP A 29 -0.26 -17.59 3.20
N MET A 30 -0.59 -16.31 2.96
CA MET A 30 -1.00 -15.78 1.66
C MET A 30 0.19 -15.20 0.91
N GLY A 31 0.93 -16.05 0.18
CA GLY A 31 2.12 -15.66 -0.56
C GLY A 31 1.91 -14.54 -1.58
N LEU A 32 3.02 -13.89 -1.98
CA LEU A 32 3.09 -12.77 -2.91
C LEU A 32 2.27 -13.00 -4.19
N GLY A 33 1.27 -12.15 -4.44
CA GLY A 33 0.38 -12.27 -5.61
C GLY A 33 -0.47 -13.55 -5.61
N GLY A 34 -0.63 -14.20 -4.46
CA GLY A 34 -1.37 -15.46 -4.30
C GLY A 34 -0.55 -16.71 -4.59
N ARG A 35 0.78 -16.57 -4.76
CA ARG A 35 1.70 -17.69 -5.02
C ARG A 35 2.78 -17.71 -3.95
N ARG A 36 3.13 -18.90 -3.48
CA ARG A 36 4.30 -19.09 -2.63
C ARG A 36 5.55 -18.93 -3.49
N ARG A 37 6.35 -17.89 -3.22
CA ARG A 37 7.61 -17.58 -3.92
C ARG A 37 8.70 -17.36 -2.90
N HIS A 38 9.89 -17.88 -3.18
CA HIS A 38 11.07 -17.66 -2.35
C HIS A 38 11.85 -16.44 -2.87
N LEU A 39 12.47 -15.68 -1.98
CA LEU A 39 13.17 -14.44 -2.32
C LEU A 39 14.23 -14.63 -3.42
N SER A 40 14.92 -15.79 -3.41
CA SER A 40 15.92 -16.11 -4.44
C SER A 40 15.34 -16.21 -5.86
N GLU A 41 14.05 -16.56 -5.99
CA GLU A 41 13.37 -16.66 -7.29
C GLU A 41 13.05 -15.28 -7.87
N LEU A 42 13.01 -14.24 -7.02
CA LEU A 42 12.60 -12.89 -7.40
C LEU A 42 13.74 -12.01 -7.88
N LEU A 43 15.00 -12.46 -7.78
CA LEU A 43 16.18 -11.66 -8.13
C LEU A 43 16.20 -11.30 -9.62
N ASP A 44 15.63 -12.15 -10.47
CA ASP A 44 15.59 -11.98 -11.92
C ASP A 44 14.15 -11.74 -12.45
N GLU A 45 13.17 -11.52 -11.56
CA GLU A 45 11.77 -11.26 -11.95
C GLU A 45 11.41 -9.77 -11.86
N ASP A 46 10.70 -9.27 -12.88
CA ASP A 46 10.00 -7.98 -12.78
C ASP A 46 8.62 -8.18 -12.15
N LEU A 47 8.45 -7.59 -10.97
CA LEU A 47 7.20 -7.61 -10.21
C LEU A 47 6.29 -6.41 -10.55
N SER A 48 6.75 -5.50 -11.39
CA SER A 48 6.01 -4.31 -11.78
C SER A 48 4.67 -4.68 -12.41
N GLY A 49 3.59 -4.05 -11.94
CA GLY A 49 2.24 -4.29 -12.45
C GLY A 49 1.62 -5.63 -12.03
N GLN A 50 2.32 -6.47 -11.25
CA GLN A 50 1.69 -7.66 -10.68
C GLN A 50 0.61 -7.28 -9.65
N ALA A 51 -0.45 -8.09 -9.62
CA ALA A 51 -1.55 -7.86 -8.69
C ALA A 51 -1.15 -8.20 -7.24
N ILE A 52 -1.48 -7.31 -6.32
CA ILE A 52 -1.36 -7.55 -4.87
C ILE A 52 -2.45 -8.52 -4.44
N ARG A 53 -2.10 -9.55 -3.66
CA ARG A 53 -3.10 -10.46 -3.10
C ARG A 53 -3.86 -9.78 -1.96
N VAL A 54 -5.14 -9.50 -2.19
CA VAL A 54 -6.04 -8.88 -1.20
C VAL A 54 -7.10 -9.86 -0.66
N ALA A 55 -7.53 -9.63 0.57
CA ALA A 55 -8.68 -10.28 1.22
C ALA A 55 -9.32 -9.34 2.25
N GLY A 56 -10.29 -9.85 3.04
CA GLY A 56 -11.08 -9.03 3.97
C GLY A 56 -10.25 -8.20 4.96
N HIS A 57 -9.16 -8.76 5.50
CA HIS A 57 -8.29 -8.07 6.47
C HIS A 57 -7.59 -6.84 5.88
N CYS A 58 -7.30 -6.83 4.58
CA CYS A 58 -6.65 -5.70 3.89
C CYS A 58 -7.50 -4.41 3.99
N TYR A 59 -8.81 -4.55 4.17
CA TYR A 59 -9.74 -3.43 4.28
C TYR A 59 -10.08 -3.09 5.74
N GLY A 60 -9.57 -3.83 6.74
CA GLY A 60 -9.88 -3.61 8.14
C GLY A 60 -9.57 -2.19 8.63
N CYS A 61 -8.46 -1.62 8.16
CA CYS A 61 -8.07 -0.24 8.45
C CYS A 61 -8.88 0.83 7.70
N THR A 62 -9.58 0.49 6.63
CA THR A 62 -10.33 1.48 5.82
C THR A 62 -11.57 2.00 6.53
N ALA A 63 -12.04 1.30 7.57
CA ALA A 63 -13.21 1.65 8.36
C ALA A 63 -13.01 2.87 9.28
N GLY A 64 -11.78 3.36 9.49
CA GLY A 64 -11.52 4.57 10.29
C GLY A 64 -11.42 4.36 11.81
N GLN A 65 -11.49 3.12 12.29
CA GLN A 65 -11.34 2.78 13.71
C GLN A 65 -10.46 1.54 13.86
N GLY A 66 -9.17 1.75 14.14
CA GLY A 66 -8.20 0.70 14.45
C GLY A 66 -6.92 1.29 15.05
N SER A 67 -6.34 0.63 16.04
CA SER A 67 -5.24 1.15 16.87
C SER A 67 -3.91 1.37 16.13
N SER A 68 -3.75 0.85 14.91
CA SER A 68 -2.52 0.95 14.11
C SER A 68 -2.72 1.64 12.75
N CYS A 69 -3.94 2.04 12.43
CA CYS A 69 -4.25 2.80 11.21
C CYS A 69 -4.22 4.28 11.63
N GLY A 70 -3.10 4.97 11.38
CA GLY A 70 -2.79 6.28 11.94
C GLY A 70 -3.77 7.41 11.65
N GLY A 71 -4.89 7.45 12.39
CA GLY A 71 -5.78 8.60 12.50
C GLY A 71 -7.12 8.46 11.78
N ALA A 72 -8.17 8.92 12.45
CA ALA A 72 -9.44 9.28 11.82
C ALA A 72 -9.17 10.38 10.78
N LEU A 73 -9.96 10.40 9.70
CA LEU A 73 -9.90 11.41 8.65
C LEU A 73 -9.99 12.81 9.27
N SER A 74 -8.89 13.55 9.32
CA SER A 74 -8.94 15.01 9.50
C SER A 74 -9.17 15.64 8.14
N GLU A 75 -10.17 16.53 8.04
CA GLU A 75 -10.60 17.23 6.83
C GLU A 75 -9.56 18.26 6.32
N SER A 76 -8.38 17.80 5.91
CA SER A 76 -7.35 18.70 5.37
C SER A 76 -6.59 18.08 4.20
N ASP A 77 -7.34 17.60 3.21
CA ASP A 77 -6.82 17.39 1.84
C ASP A 77 -7.61 18.29 0.88
N THR A 78 -7.62 19.60 1.18
CA THR A 78 -7.95 20.64 0.20
C THR A 78 -6.65 21.34 -0.17
N ASP A 79 -6.52 21.65 -1.45
CA ASP A 79 -5.48 22.46 -2.10
C ASP A 79 -4.26 21.73 -2.68
N ALA A 80 -4.44 21.23 -3.90
CA ALA A 80 -3.52 21.55 -4.99
C ALA A 80 -4.24 21.43 -6.34
N SER A 81 -5.06 22.43 -6.69
CA SER A 81 -5.36 22.84 -8.08
C SER A 81 -6.24 24.10 -8.05
N SER A 82 -5.62 25.25 -7.81
CA SER A 82 -6.17 26.54 -8.25
C SER A 82 -5.25 27.06 -9.35
N ASP A 83 -5.67 26.80 -10.59
CA ASP A 83 -5.39 27.69 -11.71
C ASP A 83 -5.84 29.10 -11.31
N ASP A 84 -4.93 30.06 -11.30
CA ASP A 84 -5.29 31.45 -11.61
C ASP A 84 -4.12 32.10 -12.34
N GLY A 85 -4.29 32.25 -13.66
CA GLY A 85 -3.44 33.10 -14.47
C GLY A 85 -3.76 34.56 -14.18
N GLY A 86 -2.74 35.38 -13.91
CA GLY A 86 -2.99 36.80 -13.71
C GLY A 86 -1.79 37.67 -13.39
N LEU A 87 -1.07 38.09 -14.44
CA LEU A 87 -0.68 39.48 -14.65
C LEU A 87 0.32 40.15 -13.65
N ALA A 88 1.61 40.08 -13.96
CA ALA A 88 2.57 41.10 -13.53
C ALA A 88 2.66 42.19 -14.62
N ARG A 89 2.05 43.36 -14.38
CA ARG A 89 2.34 44.61 -15.12
C ARG A 89 3.41 45.39 -14.37
N GLU A 90 4.26 46.01 -15.18
CA GLU A 90 5.30 46.98 -14.86
C GLU A 90 4.80 48.14 -13.97
N ALA A 91 5.59 48.52 -12.97
CA ALA A 91 5.82 49.88 -12.46
C ALA A 91 6.96 49.87 -11.43
#